data_AF-A0A6G3WLZ0-F1
#
_entry.id   AF-A0A6G3WLZ0-F1
#
_cell.length_a   1.000
_cell.length_b   1.000
_cell.length_c   1.000
_cell.angle_alpha   90.00
_cell.angle_beta   90.00
_cell.angle_gamma   90.00
#
_symmetry.space_group_name_H-M   'P 1'
#
loop_
_entity.id
_entity.type
_entity.pdbx_description
1 polymer ?
#
loop_
_entity_poly.entity_id
_entity_poly.type
_entity_poly.pdbx_seq_one_letter_code
_entity_poly.pdbx_strand_id
1 'polypeptide(L)'
;SSRLDRVDVSLTGMETSAAGRAIRVSEVRAELHDVKLGSGYRSATAARATGTALVSYADLTAAASDGVVVEYGGNGKAKVTGTVEILGRPISRSVLSTVTRVDGQTIKVRADKVPGEGLPGVEELVRKKTDFQGDIDGLPKGLELQEVKVTEKGLEISVTGSDVSLTG
;
A
#
# COMPACT_ATOMS: atom_id res chain seq x y z
N SER A 1 21.79 -22.86 19.23
CA SER A 1 20.94 -21.86 18.54
C SER A 1 19.87 -21.39 19.49
N SER A 2 19.68 -20.08 19.65
CA SER A 2 18.59 -19.54 20.47
C SER A 2 17.27 -19.59 19.68
N ARG A 3 16.15 -19.80 20.40
CA ARG A 3 14.80 -19.85 19.84
C ARG A 3 13.86 -19.03 20.72
N LEU A 4 12.88 -18.41 20.08
CA LEU A 4 11.80 -17.66 20.73
C LEU A 4 10.47 -18.20 20.22
N ASP A 5 9.54 -18.46 21.11
CA ASP A 5 8.24 -19.03 20.73
C ASP A 5 7.38 -18.00 19.98
N ARG A 6 7.44 -16.73 20.43
CA ARG A 6 6.72 -15.61 19.85
C ARG A 6 7.53 -14.32 19.92
N VAL A 7 7.44 -13.52 18.87
CA VAL A 7 7.93 -12.14 18.83
C VAL A 7 6.86 -11.25 18.24
N ASP A 8 6.50 -10.19 18.96
CA ASP A 8 5.58 -9.16 18.47
C ASP A 8 6.38 -7.92 18.07
N VAL A 9 6.09 -7.38 16.90
CA VAL A 9 6.74 -6.19 16.34
C VAL A 9 5.70 -5.11 16.13
N SER A 10 6.03 -3.88 16.55
CA SER A 10 5.24 -2.69 16.26
C SER A 10 6.17 -1.56 15.85
N LEU A 11 5.99 -1.04 14.64
CA LEU A 11 6.77 0.06 14.08
C LEU A 11 5.82 1.15 13.60
N THR A 12 6.25 2.40 13.67
CA THR A 12 5.49 3.53 13.16
C THR A 12 6.36 4.40 12.27
N GLY A 13 5.74 4.99 11.24
CA GLY A 13 6.42 5.91 10.33
C GLY A 13 7.57 5.30 9.55
N MET A 14 7.44 4.04 9.15
CA MET A 14 8.41 3.37 8.29
C MET A 14 8.39 3.97 6.89
N GLU A 15 9.54 4.16 6.27
CA GLU A 15 9.63 4.52 4.86
C GLU A 15 9.95 3.26 4.03
N THR A 16 9.27 3.11 2.90
CA THR A 16 9.51 2.04 1.92
C THR A 16 9.24 2.56 0.51
N SER A 17 9.29 1.70 -0.50
CA SER A 17 8.85 2.02 -1.86
C SER A 17 7.73 1.09 -2.33
N ALA A 18 6.87 1.63 -3.20
CA ALA A 18 5.91 0.85 -3.98
C ALA A 18 5.84 1.43 -5.39
N ALA A 19 5.97 0.57 -6.41
CA ALA A 19 6.15 0.97 -7.81
C ALA A 19 7.14 2.12 -8.04
N GLY A 20 8.29 2.06 -7.36
CA GLY A 20 9.35 3.07 -7.51
C GLY A 20 9.02 4.44 -6.88
N ARG A 21 7.98 4.55 -6.06
CA ARG A 21 7.66 5.77 -5.29
C ARG A 21 7.91 5.53 -3.81
N ALA A 22 8.58 6.47 -3.15
CA ALA A 22 8.70 6.46 -1.70
C ALA A 22 7.31 6.61 -1.08
N ILE A 23 7.02 5.76 -0.10
CA ILE A 23 5.76 5.75 0.63
C ILE A 23 6.05 5.54 2.11
N ARG A 24 5.36 6.32 2.94
CA ARG A 24 5.41 6.19 4.38
C ARG A 24 4.30 5.26 4.85
N VAL A 25 4.67 4.21 5.57
CA VAL A 25 3.76 3.30 6.24
C VAL A 25 3.57 3.80 7.67
N SER A 26 2.35 4.24 7.98
CA SER A 26 2.02 4.90 9.25
C SER A 26 2.24 3.95 10.42
N GLU A 27 1.85 2.69 10.26
CA GLU A 27 1.94 1.65 11.28
C GLU A 27 2.19 0.29 10.65
N VAL A 28 3.07 -0.51 11.26
CA VAL A 28 3.29 -1.91 10.96
C VAL A 28 3.19 -2.70 12.25
N ARG A 29 2.40 -3.77 12.23
CA ARG A 29 2.35 -4.78 13.29
C ARG A 29 2.65 -6.14 12.71
N ALA A 30 3.43 -6.95 13.41
CA ALA A 30 3.68 -8.32 13.01
C ALA A 30 3.76 -9.25 14.22
N GLU A 31 3.27 -10.47 14.04
CA GLU A 31 3.41 -11.57 14.98
C GLU A 31 4.24 -12.66 14.31
N LEU A 32 5.36 -13.02 14.95
CA LEU A 32 6.30 -14.02 14.46
C LEU A 32 6.28 -15.21 15.42
N HIS A 33 6.17 -16.41 14.88
CA HIS A 33 6.14 -17.64 15.66
C HIS A 33 7.34 -18.54 15.37
N ASP A 34 7.79 -19.25 16.41
CA ASP A 34 8.85 -20.25 16.34
C ASP A 34 10.13 -19.67 15.71
N VAL A 35 10.59 -18.54 16.24
CA VAL A 35 11.68 -17.74 15.68
C VAL A 35 13.02 -18.37 16.05
N LYS A 36 13.78 -18.78 15.03
CA LYS A 36 15.14 -19.28 15.16
C LYS A 36 16.13 -18.15 14.90
N LEU A 37 16.95 -17.84 15.90
CA LEU A 37 17.99 -16.82 15.79
C LEU A 37 19.25 -17.41 15.14
N GLY A 38 19.78 -16.70 14.15
CA GLY A 38 21.04 -16.98 13.48
C GLY A 38 22.26 -16.67 14.35
N SER A 39 23.43 -17.14 13.93
CA SER A 39 24.69 -16.90 14.64
C SER A 39 24.99 -15.40 14.77
N GLY A 40 25.33 -14.94 15.98
CA GLY A 40 25.61 -13.53 16.25
C GLY A 40 24.37 -12.62 16.23
N TYR A 41 23.15 -13.18 16.20
CA TYR A 41 21.87 -12.45 16.25
C TYR A 41 21.65 -11.45 15.11
N ARG A 42 22.36 -11.63 13.98
CA ARG A 42 22.25 -10.77 12.79
C ARG A 42 21.18 -11.21 11.80
N SER A 43 20.57 -12.36 12.03
CA SER A 43 19.48 -12.89 11.22
C SER A 43 18.54 -13.70 12.08
N ALA A 44 17.29 -13.82 11.62
CA ALA A 44 16.32 -14.72 12.21
C ALA A 44 15.45 -15.35 11.12
N THR A 45 14.86 -16.50 11.44
CA THR A 45 13.85 -17.14 10.59
C THR A 45 12.64 -17.47 11.45
N ALA A 46 11.48 -16.94 11.09
CA ALA A 46 10.21 -17.28 11.73
C ALA A 46 9.55 -18.42 10.94
N ALA A 47 9.09 -19.47 11.62
CA ALA A 47 8.40 -20.56 10.92
C ALA A 47 7.07 -20.08 10.34
N ARG A 48 6.40 -19.14 11.03
CA ARG A 48 5.18 -18.47 10.58
C ARG A 48 5.22 -17.00 10.97
N ALA A 49 4.64 -16.17 10.11
CA ALA A 49 4.45 -14.75 10.39
C ALA A 49 3.08 -14.29 9.90
N THR A 50 2.46 -13.40 10.67
CA THR A 50 1.32 -12.59 10.23
C THR A 50 1.67 -11.12 10.44
N GLY A 51 1.09 -10.24 9.63
CA GLY A 51 1.29 -8.82 9.84
C GLY A 51 0.23 -7.96 9.18
N THR A 52 0.12 -6.74 9.69
CA THR A 52 -0.73 -5.69 9.15
C THR A 52 0.07 -4.41 8.98
N ALA A 53 -0.14 -3.71 7.88
CA ALA A 53 0.38 -2.38 7.65
C ALA A 53 -0.77 -1.41 7.36
N LEU A 54 -0.65 -0.17 7.87
CA LEU A 54 -1.56 0.92 7.58
C LEU A 54 -0.81 2.01 6.83
N VAL A 55 -1.32 2.39 5.67
CA VAL A 55 -0.92 3.61 4.97
C VAL A 55 -2.05 4.61 5.06
N SER A 56 -1.82 5.72 5.78
CA SER A 56 -2.82 6.77 5.95
C SER A 56 -3.13 7.50 4.64
N TYR A 57 -4.29 8.16 4.56
CA TYR A 57 -4.62 9.02 3.42
C TYR A 57 -3.66 10.20 3.23
N ALA A 58 -3.09 10.71 4.33
CA ALA A 58 -2.06 11.73 4.28
C ALA A 58 -0.79 11.20 3.61
N ASP A 59 -0.33 10.01 4.00
CA ASP A 59 0.85 9.39 3.41
C ASP A 59 0.62 8.99 1.94
N LEU A 60 -0.59 8.51 1.58
CA LEU A 60 -0.97 8.22 0.19
C LEU A 60 -1.00 9.48 -0.67
N THR A 61 -1.53 10.58 -0.14
CA THR A 61 -1.55 11.87 -0.84
C THR A 61 -0.15 12.42 -1.02
N ALA A 62 0.70 12.34 0.00
CA ALA A 62 2.10 12.75 -0.08
C ALA A 62 2.90 11.91 -1.08
N ALA A 63 2.59 10.61 -1.19
CA ALA A 63 3.19 9.72 -2.17
C ALA A 63 2.59 9.86 -3.56
N ALA A 64 1.48 10.58 -3.77
CA ALA A 64 0.84 10.73 -5.09
C ALA A 64 1.54 11.78 -5.97
N SER A 65 1.16 11.86 -7.25
CA SER A 65 1.63 12.93 -8.14
C SER A 65 1.06 14.29 -7.73
N ASP A 66 1.74 15.37 -8.13
CA ASP A 66 1.27 16.74 -7.87
C ASP A 66 -0.18 16.96 -8.32
N GLY A 67 -0.94 17.62 -7.44
CA GLY A 67 -2.36 17.90 -7.65
C GLY A 67 -3.29 16.70 -7.42
N VAL A 68 -2.79 15.57 -6.92
CA VAL A 68 -3.60 14.41 -6.54
C VAL A 68 -3.83 14.39 -5.02
N VAL A 69 -5.08 14.18 -4.61
CA VAL A 69 -5.49 13.99 -3.22
C VAL A 69 -6.23 12.67 -3.10
N VAL A 70 -5.90 11.88 -2.07
CA VAL A 70 -6.52 10.58 -1.79
C VAL A 70 -7.24 10.64 -0.45
N GLU A 71 -8.50 10.25 -0.43
CA GLU A 71 -9.37 10.28 0.75
C GLU A 71 -10.23 9.00 0.82
N TYR A 72 -10.90 8.80 1.96
CA TYR A 72 -11.94 7.77 2.03
C TYR A 72 -13.16 8.17 1.20
N GLY A 73 -13.57 7.28 0.30
CA GLY A 73 -14.74 7.46 -0.56
C GLY A 73 -16.02 6.83 -0.04
N GLY A 74 -15.98 6.19 1.14
CA GLY A 74 -17.09 5.40 1.66
C GLY A 74 -17.19 4.01 1.00
N ASN A 75 -17.93 3.10 1.63
CA ASN A 75 -18.23 1.76 1.10
C ASN A 75 -16.99 0.96 0.64
N GLY A 76 -15.86 1.10 1.34
CA GLY A 76 -14.61 0.43 0.98
C GLY A 76 -13.97 0.93 -0.31
N LYS A 77 -14.23 2.19 -0.70
CA LYS A 77 -13.64 2.83 -1.88
C LYS A 77 -12.71 3.97 -1.49
N ALA A 78 -11.66 4.16 -2.27
CA ALA A 78 -10.79 5.33 -2.17
C ALA A 78 -11.34 6.43 -3.09
N LYS A 79 -11.50 7.65 -2.60
CA LYS A 79 -11.82 8.81 -3.43
C LYS A 79 -10.50 9.46 -3.86
N VAL A 80 -10.24 9.48 -5.16
CA VAL A 80 -9.04 10.12 -5.74
C VAL A 80 -9.48 11.38 -6.45
N THR A 81 -8.94 12.52 -6.04
CA THR A 81 -9.18 13.82 -6.66
C THR A 81 -7.94 14.26 -7.40
N GLY A 82 -8.03 14.40 -8.72
CA GLY A 82 -6.98 14.98 -9.55
C GLY A 82 -7.29 16.42 -9.89
N THR A 83 -6.32 17.31 -9.74
CA THR A 83 -6.37 18.70 -10.15
C THR A 83 -5.42 18.93 -11.34
N VAL A 84 -5.92 19.63 -12.35
CA VAL A 84 -5.16 20.02 -13.55
C VAL A 84 -5.42 21.49 -13.86
N GLU A 85 -4.43 22.19 -14.41
CA GLU A 85 -4.63 23.55 -14.88
C GLU A 85 -5.06 23.55 -16.35
N ILE A 86 -6.14 24.27 -16.64
CA ILE A 86 -6.64 24.48 -18.00
C ILE A 86 -6.87 25.97 -18.18
N LEU A 87 -6.19 26.59 -19.15
CA LEU A 87 -6.27 28.03 -19.44
C LEU A 87 -6.02 28.92 -18.20
N GLY A 88 -5.06 28.52 -17.35
CA GLY A 88 -4.69 29.27 -16.12
C GLY A 88 -5.68 29.13 -14.97
N ARG A 89 -6.61 28.16 -15.02
CA ARG A 89 -7.58 27.90 -13.95
C ARG A 89 -7.45 26.45 -13.46
N PRO A 90 -7.42 26.21 -12.14
CA PRO A 90 -7.41 24.85 -11.61
C PRO A 90 -8.78 24.20 -11.79
N ILE A 91 -8.79 23.00 -12.33
CA ILE A 91 -9.98 22.15 -12.48
C ILE A 91 -9.72 20.84 -11.75
N SER A 92 -10.56 20.56 -10.75
CA SER A 92 -10.51 19.32 -9.97
C SER A 92 -11.62 18.36 -10.40
N ARG A 93 -11.28 17.07 -10.43
CA ARG A 93 -12.21 15.96 -10.68
C ARG A 93 -11.92 14.83 -9.71
N SER A 94 -12.97 14.23 -9.17
CA SER A 94 -12.88 13.11 -8.23
C SER A 94 -13.47 11.85 -8.83
N VAL A 95 -12.84 10.72 -8.53
CA VAL A 95 -13.32 9.38 -8.88
C VAL A 95 -13.31 8.49 -7.65
N LEU A 96 -14.25 7.55 -7.60
CA LEU A 96 -14.21 6.46 -6.63
C LEU A 96 -13.42 5.30 -7.24
N SER A 97 -12.43 4.82 -6.50
CA SER A 97 -11.51 3.79 -6.93
C SER A 97 -11.64 2.56 -6.06
N THR A 98 -11.61 1.41 -6.71
CA THR A 98 -11.43 0.11 -6.08
C THR A 98 -9.94 -0.18 -5.93
N VAL A 99 -9.55 -0.68 -4.75
CA VAL A 99 -8.21 -1.21 -4.50
C VAL A 99 -8.31 -2.72 -4.39
N THR A 100 -7.49 -3.43 -5.14
CA THR A 100 -7.50 -4.89 -5.25
C THR A 100 -6.08 -5.43 -5.24
N ARG A 101 -5.91 -6.62 -4.66
CA ARG A 101 -4.77 -7.48 -4.95
C ARG A 101 -5.02 -8.17 -6.30
N VAL A 102 -3.98 -8.26 -7.13
CA VAL A 102 -4.04 -9.00 -8.40
C VAL A 102 -3.41 -10.38 -8.21
N ASP A 103 -2.10 -10.48 -8.40
CA ASP A 103 -1.30 -11.69 -8.22
C ASP A 103 -0.05 -11.36 -7.39
N GLY A 104 0.49 -12.37 -6.69
CA GLY A 104 1.70 -12.19 -5.88
C GLY A 104 1.57 -11.05 -4.88
N GLN A 105 2.45 -10.06 -5.01
CA GLN A 105 2.55 -8.85 -4.17
C GLN A 105 2.07 -7.59 -4.90
N THR A 106 1.34 -7.72 -6.01
CA THR A 106 0.86 -6.59 -6.82
C THR A 106 -0.46 -6.03 -6.29
N ILE A 107 -0.49 -4.72 -6.04
CA ILE A 107 -1.68 -3.94 -5.77
C ILE A 107 -2.13 -3.22 -7.04
N LYS A 108 -3.44 -3.18 -7.27
CA LYS A 108 -4.08 -2.41 -8.33
C LYS A 108 -5.14 -1.48 -7.77
N VAL A 109 -5.03 -0.21 -8.13
CA VAL A 109 -6.03 0.84 -7.90
C VAL A 109 -6.69 1.15 -9.24
N ARG A 110 -8.02 1.13 -9.29
CA ARG A 110 -8.77 1.41 -10.52
C ARG A 110 -10.00 2.25 -10.22
N ALA A 111 -10.16 3.35 -10.95
CA ALA A 111 -11.35 4.17 -10.92
C ALA A 111 -12.56 3.40 -11.48
N ASP A 112 -13.63 3.32 -10.69
CA ASP A 112 -14.88 2.61 -11.04
C ASP A 112 -15.57 3.30 -12.22
N LYS A 113 -15.62 4.63 -12.18
CA LYS A 113 -16.14 5.48 -13.25
C LYS A 113 -15.27 6.72 -13.36
N VAL A 114 -14.91 7.07 -14.59
CA VAL A 114 -14.19 8.30 -14.90
C VAL A 114 -15.13 9.19 -15.68
N PRO A 115 -15.48 10.38 -15.18
CA PRO A 115 -16.31 11.30 -15.94
C PRO A 115 -15.57 11.74 -17.21
N GLY A 116 -15.94 11.17 -18.35
CA GLY A 116 -15.60 11.70 -19.66
C GLY A 116 -16.75 12.58 -20.09
N GLU A 117 -16.59 13.90 -20.06
CA GLU A 117 -17.62 14.89 -20.48
C GLU A 117 -17.87 14.86 -22.00
N GLY A 118 -17.77 13.70 -22.66
CA GLY A 118 -17.80 13.56 -24.12
C GLY A 118 -16.55 14.08 -24.85
N LEU A 119 -15.54 14.53 -24.11
CA LEU A 119 -14.30 15.08 -24.64
C LEU A 119 -13.28 13.95 -24.93
N PRO A 120 -12.87 13.74 -26.19
CA PRO A 120 -11.88 12.72 -26.54
C PRO A 120 -10.57 12.91 -25.77
N GLY A 121 -10.04 11.83 -25.19
CA GLY A 121 -8.74 11.80 -24.50
C GLY A 121 -8.72 12.27 -23.04
N VAL A 122 -9.76 12.96 -22.54
CA VAL A 122 -9.81 13.42 -21.13
C VAL A 122 -9.92 12.25 -20.15
N GLU A 123 -10.74 11.24 -20.48
CA GLU A 123 -10.88 10.04 -19.65
C GLU A 123 -9.53 9.33 -19.47
N GLU A 124 -8.76 9.18 -20.55
CA GLU A 124 -7.47 8.50 -20.52
C GLU A 124 -6.43 9.26 -19.69
N LEU A 125 -6.43 10.59 -19.76
CA LEU A 125 -5.58 11.44 -18.92
C LEU A 125 -5.92 11.32 -17.43
N VAL A 126 -7.21 11.27 -17.08
CA VAL A 126 -7.63 11.06 -15.69
C VAL A 126 -7.23 9.66 -15.22
N ARG A 127 -7.51 8.63 -16.01
CA ARG A 127 -7.11 7.25 -15.70
C ARG A 127 -5.60 7.12 -15.51
N LYS A 128 -4.78 7.76 -16.33
CA LYS A 128 -3.32 7.75 -16.18
C LYS A 128 -2.85 8.32 -14.83
N LYS A 129 -3.62 9.23 -14.23
CA LYS A 129 -3.32 9.79 -12.90
C LYS A 129 -3.94 8.99 -11.74
N THR A 130 -5.09 8.35 -11.95
CA THR A 130 -5.88 7.74 -10.87
C THR A 130 -5.76 6.22 -10.80
N ASP A 131 -5.48 5.57 -11.92
CA ASP A 131 -5.30 4.13 -12.00
C ASP A 131 -3.81 3.81 -11.80
N PHE A 132 -3.54 2.86 -10.92
CA PHE A 132 -2.18 2.49 -10.53
C PHE A 132 -2.07 0.99 -10.41
N GLN A 133 -0.93 0.44 -10.80
CA GLN A 133 -0.59 -0.95 -10.56
C GLN A 133 0.89 -1.02 -10.17
N GLY A 134 1.18 -1.71 -9.07
CA GLY A 134 2.50 -1.70 -8.48
C GLY A 134 2.73 -2.85 -7.54
N ASP A 135 3.95 -3.37 -7.53
CA ASP A 135 4.41 -4.32 -6.54
C ASP A 135 4.76 -3.60 -5.23
N ILE A 136 4.51 -4.28 -4.12
CA ILE A 136 5.01 -3.86 -2.80
C ILE A 136 6.47 -4.30 -2.71
N ASP A 137 7.39 -3.34 -2.68
CA ASP A 137 8.80 -3.64 -2.48
C ASP A 137 9.12 -3.88 -1.00
N GLY A 138 10.22 -4.58 -0.74
CA GLY A 138 10.78 -4.71 0.61
C GLY A 138 10.09 -5.73 1.51
N LEU A 139 9.15 -6.54 1.00
CA LEU A 139 8.60 -7.66 1.75
C LEU A 139 9.69 -8.74 1.99
N PRO A 140 9.90 -9.15 3.25
CA PRO A 140 10.80 -10.25 3.57
C PRO A 140 10.48 -11.52 2.78
N LYS A 141 11.52 -12.29 2.41
CA LYS A 141 11.33 -13.59 1.76
C LYS A 141 10.48 -14.49 2.64
N GLY A 142 9.49 -15.15 2.04
CA GLY A 142 8.53 -16.02 2.73
C GLY A 142 7.25 -15.30 3.18
N LEU A 143 7.18 -13.96 3.09
CA LEU A 143 5.94 -13.20 3.28
C LEU A 143 5.21 -12.96 1.96
N GLU A 144 3.89 -13.10 2.02
CA GLU A 144 2.99 -12.87 0.91
C GLU A 144 1.91 -11.88 1.30
N LEU A 145 1.55 -11.03 0.35
CA LEU A 145 0.37 -10.17 0.45
C LEU A 145 -0.86 -11.06 0.53
N GLN A 146 -1.69 -10.88 1.56
CA GLN A 146 -2.95 -11.60 1.69
C GLN A 146 -4.11 -10.78 1.13
N GLU A 147 -4.27 -9.56 1.64
CA GLU A 147 -5.40 -8.68 1.36
C GLU A 147 -4.96 -7.20 1.41
N VAL A 148 -5.67 -6.37 0.64
CA VAL A 148 -5.63 -4.92 0.76
C VAL A 148 -7.06 -4.43 0.89
N LYS A 149 -7.32 -3.62 1.92
CA LYS A 149 -8.65 -3.13 2.26
C LYS A 149 -8.63 -1.62 2.42
N VAL A 150 -9.60 -0.95 1.81
CA VAL A 150 -9.85 0.47 2.06
C VAL A 150 -10.68 0.61 3.33
N THR A 151 -10.19 1.38 4.28
CA THR A 151 -10.87 1.68 5.54
C THR A 151 -10.97 3.18 5.76
N GLU A 152 -11.66 3.61 6.82
CA GLU A 152 -11.74 5.02 7.21
C GLU A 152 -10.38 5.62 7.59
N LYS A 153 -9.43 4.78 8.01
CA LYS A 153 -8.09 5.21 8.45
C LYS A 153 -7.09 5.33 7.29
N GLY A 154 -7.30 4.57 6.21
CA GLY A 154 -6.37 4.49 5.10
C GLY A 154 -6.49 3.17 4.35
N LEU A 155 -5.38 2.72 3.76
CA LEU A 155 -5.25 1.37 3.21
C LEU A 155 -4.65 0.45 4.26
N GLU A 156 -5.41 -0.55 4.67
CA GLU A 156 -4.94 -1.65 5.51
C GLU A 156 -4.49 -2.80 4.62
N ILE A 157 -3.28 -3.27 4.87
CA ILE A 157 -2.61 -4.33 4.11
C ILE A 157 -2.34 -5.47 5.08
N SER A 158 -2.77 -6.67 4.75
CA SER A 158 -2.53 -7.87 5.55
C SER A 158 -1.56 -8.79 4.82
N VAL A 159 -0.59 -9.34 5.56
CA VAL A 159 0.41 -10.28 5.05
C VAL A 159 0.45 -11.54 5.91
N THR A 160 0.80 -12.65 5.29
CA THR A 160 1.04 -13.93 5.96
C THR A 160 2.21 -14.65 5.31
N GLY A 161 2.84 -15.55 6.04
CA GLY A 161 4.00 -16.25 5.50
C GLY A 161 4.52 -17.38 6.36
N SER A 162 5.41 -18.15 5.75
CA SER A 162 6.13 -19.27 6.35
C SER A 162 7.60 -19.21 5.97
N ASP A 163 8.45 -19.73 6.86
CA ASP A 163 9.91 -19.70 6.69
C ASP A 163 10.43 -18.28 6.37
N VAL A 164 9.90 -17.30 7.10
CA VAL A 164 10.12 -15.89 6.84
C VAL A 164 11.54 -15.50 7.25
N SER A 165 12.32 -15.02 6.28
CA SER A 165 13.70 -14.60 6.48
C SER A 165 13.75 -13.15 6.95
N LEU A 166 14.22 -12.95 8.18
CA LEU A 166 14.38 -11.64 8.80
C LEU A 166 15.87 -11.32 8.79
N THR A 167 16.27 -10.45 7.87
CA THR A 167 17.64 -9.92 7.77
C THR A 167 17.61 -8.44 8.10
N GLY A 168 18.43 -8.03 9.06
CA GLY A 168 18.66 -6.62 9.42
C GLY A 168 19.91 -6.07 8.77
#